data_AF-A0A7C6QDV2-F1
#
_entry.id   AF-A0A7C6QDV2-F1
#
_cell.length_a   1.000
_cell.length_b   1.000
_cell.length_c   1.000
_cell.angle_alpha   90.00
_cell.angle_beta   90.00
_cell.angle_gamma   90.00
#
_symmetry.space_group_name_H-M   'P 1'
#
loop_
_entity.id
_entity.type
_entity.pdbx_description
1 polymer ?
#
loop_
_entity_poly.entity_id
_entity_poly.type
_entity_poly.pdbx_seq_one_letter_code
_entity_poly.pdbx_strand_id
1 'polypeptide(L)'
;MDFTQFNLETLQSLHISYQRLLRERIERLNDLPENKEKELMTQLLKIEIASYEKDIAEIEMRINALNAQHLRFSTEYMEWEFGAFNRVTQVHFITTSDAYKNYGQYVTGKVIIDKEYLPELIEKVKLKTHNDGVIRFEEIVSDEMSDEIKEKLRTEGFYASEIDHIENLR
;
A
#
# COMPACT_ATOMS: atom_id res chain seq x y z
N MET A 1 -20.18 -7.26 8.14
CA MET A 1 -20.28 -8.07 6.90
C MET A 1 -19.40 -9.30 7.09
N ASP A 2 -19.54 -10.40 6.34
CA ASP A 2 -18.54 -11.49 6.40
C ASP A 2 -17.45 -11.26 5.36
N PHE A 3 -16.27 -10.81 5.81
CA PHE A 3 -15.13 -10.50 4.93
C PHE A 3 -14.26 -11.72 4.59
N THR A 4 -14.52 -12.89 5.18
CA THR A 4 -13.64 -14.06 5.01
C THR A 4 -13.67 -14.65 3.60
N GLN A 5 -14.76 -14.39 2.86
CA GLN A 5 -15.04 -14.91 1.52
C GLN A 5 -14.39 -14.10 0.39
N PHE A 6 -13.88 -12.90 0.68
CA PHE A 6 -13.29 -12.04 -0.33
C PHE A 6 -11.80 -12.36 -0.55
N ASN A 7 -11.35 -12.22 -1.80
CA ASN A 7 -9.95 -12.29 -2.16
C ASN A 7 -9.22 -10.95 -1.84
N LEU A 8 -7.89 -10.96 -1.93
CA LEU A 8 -7.07 -9.80 -1.57
C LEU A 8 -7.42 -8.53 -2.38
N GLU A 9 -7.63 -8.66 -3.69
CA GLU A 9 -8.00 -7.55 -4.57
C GLU A 9 -9.34 -6.91 -4.18
N THR A 10 -10.36 -7.74 -3.90
CA THR A 10 -11.68 -7.26 -3.46
C THR A 10 -11.58 -6.57 -2.11
N LEU A 11 -10.81 -7.12 -1.16
CA LEU A 11 -10.61 -6.53 0.16
C LEU A 11 -9.93 -5.16 0.08
N GLN A 12 -8.89 -5.02 -0.74
CA GLN A 12 -8.23 -3.73 -0.96
C GLN A 12 -9.18 -2.70 -1.57
N SER A 13 -10.00 -3.11 -2.53
CA SER A 13 -11.02 -2.25 -3.14
C SER A 13 -12.09 -1.80 -2.13
N LEU A 14 -12.52 -2.71 -1.25
CA LEU A 14 -13.45 -2.39 -0.15
C LEU A 14 -12.82 -1.46 0.88
N HIS A 15 -11.54 -1.68 1.23
CA HIS A 15 -10.79 -0.83 2.16
C HIS A 15 -10.74 0.61 1.66
N ILE A 16 -10.34 0.84 0.41
CA ILE A 16 -10.33 2.16 -0.24
C ILE A 16 -11.72 2.79 -0.20
N SER A 17 -12.75 2.01 -0.54
CA SER A 17 -14.13 2.50 -0.60
C SER A 17 -14.66 2.93 0.77
N TYR A 18 -14.41 2.14 1.82
CA TYR A 18 -14.84 2.48 3.17
C TYR A 18 -14.03 3.62 3.78
N GLN A 19 -12.72 3.72 3.52
CA GLN A 19 -11.95 4.89 3.92
C GLN A 19 -12.50 6.19 3.31
N ARG A 20 -12.89 6.14 2.03
CA ARG A 20 -13.55 7.29 1.37
C ARG A 20 -14.90 7.62 2.00
N LEU A 21 -15.76 6.62 2.19
CA LEU A 21 -17.09 6.82 2.81
C LEU A 21 -16.96 7.35 4.24
N LEU A 22 -16.02 6.84 5.03
CA LEU A 22 -15.73 7.35 6.37
C LEU A 22 -15.35 8.83 6.33
N ARG A 23 -14.44 9.23 5.43
CA ARG A 23 -14.05 10.63 5.25
C ARG A 23 -15.24 11.51 4.89
N GLU A 24 -16.05 11.10 3.91
CA GLU A 24 -17.26 11.83 3.50
C GLU A 24 -18.25 12.00 4.67
N ARG A 25 -18.40 10.99 5.53
CA ARG A 25 -19.28 11.06 6.71
C ARG A 25 -18.74 11.97 7.80
N ILE A 26 -17.44 11.97 8.03
CA ILE A 26 -16.77 12.89 8.97
C ILE A 26 -16.90 14.33 8.49
N GLU A 27 -16.65 14.60 7.21
CA GLU A 27 -16.84 15.92 6.60
C GLU A 27 -18.28 16.39 6.75
N ARG A 28 -19.25 15.53 6.40
CA ARG A 28 -20.68 15.84 6.56
C ARG A 28 -21.08 16.09 8.02
N LEU A 29 -20.48 15.38 8.97
CA LEU A 29 -20.73 15.59 10.40
C LEU A 29 -20.23 16.98 10.85
N ASN A 30 -19.08 17.41 10.34
CA ASN A 30 -18.49 18.71 10.64
C ASN A 30 -19.29 19.87 10.00
N ASP A 31 -19.90 19.62 8.84
CA ASP A 31 -20.66 20.61 8.06
C ASP A 31 -22.18 20.58 8.30
N LEU A 32 -22.65 20.01 9.41
CA LEU A 32 -24.08 19.93 9.70
C LEU A 32 -24.71 21.32 9.93
N PRO A 33 -25.82 21.65 9.24
CA PRO A 33 -26.50 22.93 9.43
C PRO A 33 -27.13 23.03 10.82
N GLU A 34 -27.16 24.24 11.37
CA GLU A 34 -27.81 24.51 12.65
C GLU A 34 -29.34 24.56 12.49
N ASN A 35 -29.97 23.39 12.62
CA ASN A 35 -31.42 23.23 12.54
C ASN A 35 -31.95 22.32 13.66
N LYS A 36 -33.28 22.19 13.72
CA LYS A 36 -33.98 21.39 14.75
C LYS A 36 -33.66 19.88 14.67
N GLU A 37 -33.15 19.40 13.55
CA GLU A 37 -32.84 17.98 13.31
C GLU A 37 -31.35 17.66 13.54
N LYS A 38 -30.51 18.66 13.84
CA LYS A 38 -29.05 18.53 13.99
C LYS A 38 -28.66 17.42 14.96
N GLU A 39 -29.36 17.29 16.09
CA GLU A 39 -29.06 16.28 17.11
C GLU A 39 -29.29 14.86 16.60
N LEU A 40 -30.43 14.60 15.94
CA LEU A 40 -30.74 13.30 15.35
C LEU A 40 -29.75 12.96 14.22
N MET A 41 -29.47 13.91 13.33
CA MET A 41 -28.51 13.73 12.23
C MET A 41 -27.09 13.45 12.75
N THR A 42 -26.68 14.12 13.83
CA THR A 42 -25.40 13.88 14.50
C THR A 42 -25.32 12.44 15.02
N GLN A 43 -26.38 11.94 15.67
CA GLN A 43 -26.39 10.58 16.20
C GLN A 43 -26.32 9.53 15.07
N LEU A 44 -27.09 9.72 13.99
CA LEU A 44 -27.07 8.81 12.84
C LEU A 44 -25.69 8.76 12.18
N LEU A 45 -25.07 9.92 11.92
CA LEU A 45 -23.73 9.98 11.33
C LEU A 45 -22.68 9.33 12.23
N LYS A 46 -22.77 9.50 13.56
CA LYS A 46 -21.86 8.83 14.50
C LYS A 46 -21.99 7.31 14.46
N ILE A 47 -23.19 6.79 14.30
CA ILE A 47 -23.42 5.34 14.15
C ILE A 47 -22.81 4.84 12.83
N GLU A 48 -23.02 5.56 11.73
CA GLU A 48 -22.43 5.22 10.43
C GLU A 48 -20.89 5.25 10.47
N ILE A 49 -20.31 6.30 11.05
CA ILE A 49 -18.85 6.44 11.26
C ILE A 49 -18.31 5.24 12.04
N ALA A 50 -18.91 4.91 13.19
CA ALA A 50 -18.48 3.77 14.00
C ALA A 50 -18.61 2.43 13.26
N SER A 51 -19.63 2.28 12.41
CA SER A 51 -19.77 1.09 11.55
C SER A 51 -18.64 1.00 10.53
N TYR A 52 -18.31 2.10 9.85
CA TYR A 52 -17.22 2.12 8.87
C TYR A 52 -15.86 1.88 9.52
N GLU A 53 -15.58 2.48 10.67
CA GLU A 53 -14.35 2.23 11.43
C GLU A 53 -14.18 0.75 11.78
N LYS A 54 -15.27 0.10 12.23
CA LYS A 54 -15.28 -1.33 12.51
C LYS A 54 -15.03 -2.16 11.26
N ASP A 55 -15.76 -1.89 10.18
CA ASP A 55 -15.62 -2.65 8.92
C ASP A 55 -14.21 -2.49 8.32
N ILE A 56 -13.61 -1.29 8.41
CA ILE A 56 -12.21 -1.04 8.00
C ILE A 56 -11.27 -1.92 8.82
N ALA A 57 -11.37 -1.93 10.15
CA ALA A 57 -10.50 -2.73 11.00
C ALA A 57 -10.59 -4.24 10.70
N GLU A 58 -11.81 -4.76 10.43
CA GLU A 58 -12.01 -6.15 10.04
C GLU A 58 -11.37 -6.48 8.68
N ILE A 59 -11.48 -5.57 7.70
CA ILE A 59 -10.84 -5.70 6.39
C ILE A 59 -9.31 -5.69 6.55
N GLU A 60 -8.75 -4.77 7.34
CA GLU A 60 -7.30 -4.67 7.55
C GLU A 60 -6.73 -5.94 8.16
N MET A 61 -7.40 -6.48 9.18
CA MET A 61 -7.04 -7.78 9.76
C MET A 61 -7.01 -8.89 8.70
N ARG A 62 -8.00 -8.90 7.80
CA ARG A 62 -8.09 -9.94 6.76
C ARG A 62 -7.02 -9.77 5.68
N ILE A 63 -6.76 -8.55 5.23
CA ILE A 63 -5.68 -8.23 4.27
C ILE A 63 -4.34 -8.70 4.85
N ASN A 64 -4.02 -8.32 6.08
CA ASN A 64 -2.74 -8.69 6.72
C ASN A 64 -2.59 -10.22 6.86
N ALA A 65 -3.68 -10.92 7.21
CA ALA A 65 -3.66 -12.38 7.32
C ALA A 65 -3.46 -13.09 5.97
N LEU A 66 -4.01 -12.55 4.88
CA LEU A 66 -3.80 -13.09 3.53
C LEU A 66 -2.39 -12.73 3.03
N ASN A 67 -1.91 -11.52 3.29
CA ASN A 67 -0.58 -11.08 2.86
C ASN A 67 0.53 -11.87 3.54
N ALA A 68 0.40 -12.20 4.83
CA ALA A 68 1.36 -13.04 5.55
C ALA A 68 1.54 -14.44 4.92
N GLN A 69 0.60 -14.90 4.09
CA GLN A 69 0.67 -16.17 3.36
C GLN A 69 1.30 -16.00 1.97
N HIS A 70 1.41 -14.76 1.51
CA HIS A 70 1.72 -14.36 0.14
C HIS A 70 2.86 -13.34 0.16
N LEU A 71 4.06 -13.76 0.59
CA LEU A 71 5.29 -13.04 0.23
C LEU A 71 5.52 -13.22 -1.28
N ARG A 72 4.74 -12.50 -2.09
CA ARG A 72 4.68 -12.64 -3.57
C ARG A 72 5.97 -12.18 -4.22
N PHE A 73 6.58 -11.17 -3.63
CA PHE A 73 7.77 -10.52 -4.15
C PHE A 73 8.82 -10.57 -3.05
N SER A 74 10.00 -11.09 -3.39
CA SER A 74 11.19 -10.98 -2.55
C SER A 74 12.15 -9.97 -3.16
N THR A 75 13.08 -9.44 -2.38
CA THR A 75 14.13 -8.55 -2.91
C THR A 75 14.89 -9.19 -4.07
N GLU A 76 15.11 -10.50 -3.99
CA GLU A 76 15.73 -11.30 -5.04
C GLU A 76 14.93 -11.32 -6.36
N TYR A 77 13.61 -11.47 -6.27
CA TYR A 77 12.72 -11.41 -7.44
C TYR A 77 12.78 -10.02 -8.08
N MET A 78 12.73 -8.97 -7.25
CA MET A 78 12.78 -7.58 -7.72
C MET A 78 14.07 -7.27 -8.46
N GLU A 79 15.19 -7.82 -7.99
CA GLU A 79 16.47 -7.65 -8.67
C GLU A 79 16.45 -8.25 -10.06
N TRP A 80 16.06 -9.53 -10.12
CA TRP A 80 16.15 -10.31 -11.34
C TRP A 80 15.25 -9.75 -12.44
N GLU A 81 14.04 -9.34 -12.08
CA GLU A 81 13.04 -8.90 -13.06
C GLU A 81 13.16 -7.42 -13.45
N PHE A 82 13.59 -6.55 -12.52
CA PHE A 82 13.52 -5.10 -12.72
C PHE A 82 14.85 -4.36 -12.54
N GLY A 83 15.64 -4.72 -11.53
CA GLY A 83 16.91 -4.04 -11.22
C GLY A 83 18.02 -4.35 -12.25
N ALA A 84 18.19 -5.62 -12.62
CA ALA A 84 19.20 -6.05 -13.59
C ALA A 84 19.01 -5.45 -15.00
N PHE A 85 17.77 -5.13 -15.35
CA PHE A 85 17.40 -4.64 -16.69
C PHE A 85 17.20 -3.12 -16.77
N ASN A 86 17.43 -2.38 -15.66
CA ASN A 86 17.22 -0.93 -15.56
C ASN A 86 15.87 -0.48 -16.16
N ARG A 87 14.78 -1.10 -15.69
CA ARG A 87 13.43 -0.82 -16.17
C ARG A 87 12.73 0.22 -15.30
N VAL A 88 11.97 1.09 -15.94
CA VAL A 88 10.98 1.90 -15.24
C VAL A 88 9.80 1.00 -14.90
N THR A 89 9.50 0.90 -13.62
CA THR A 89 8.45 0.06 -13.09
C THR A 89 7.51 0.87 -12.22
N GLN A 90 6.23 0.51 -12.24
CA GLN A 90 5.24 1.03 -11.31
C GLN A 90 4.93 -0.05 -10.29
N VAL A 91 5.16 0.24 -9.02
CA VAL A 91 4.94 -0.67 -7.90
C VAL A 91 3.72 -0.21 -7.14
N HIS A 92 2.69 -1.05 -7.10
CA HIS A 92 1.46 -0.81 -6.36
C HIS A 92 1.55 -1.43 -4.97
N PHE A 93 1.14 -0.68 -3.95
CA PHE A 93 1.26 -1.10 -2.56
C PHE A 93 -0.04 -1.67 -2.01
N ILE A 94 0.10 -2.57 -1.04
CA ILE A 94 -1.03 -3.09 -0.28
C ILE A 94 -1.63 -1.96 0.55
N THR A 95 -2.96 -1.81 0.52
CA THR A 95 -3.63 -0.64 1.12
C THR A 95 -3.44 -0.48 2.63
N THR A 96 -3.02 -1.55 3.33
CA THR A 96 -2.73 -1.54 4.78
C THR A 96 -1.27 -1.30 5.12
N SER A 97 -0.37 -1.34 4.12
CA SER A 97 1.07 -1.20 4.27
C SER A 97 1.47 0.22 4.68
N ASP A 98 2.67 0.37 5.24
CA ASP A 98 3.21 1.67 5.57
C ASP A 98 3.67 2.39 4.30
N ALA A 99 4.14 1.65 3.30
CA ALA A 99 4.41 2.17 1.96
C ALA A 99 3.18 2.87 1.36
N TYR A 100 1.99 2.27 1.45
CA TYR A 100 0.77 2.90 0.95
C TYR A 100 0.45 4.22 1.69
N LYS A 101 0.60 4.23 3.02
CA LYS A 101 0.34 5.42 3.84
C LYS A 101 1.34 6.55 3.58
N ASN A 102 2.60 6.21 3.35
CA ASN A 102 3.68 7.17 3.19
C ASN A 102 3.83 7.68 1.75
N TYR A 103 3.57 6.82 0.77
CA TYR A 103 3.91 7.07 -0.63
C TYR A 103 2.69 7.13 -1.56
N GLY A 104 1.51 6.72 -1.08
CA GLY A 104 0.28 6.66 -1.86
C GLY A 104 0.05 5.28 -2.49
N GLN A 105 -0.85 5.19 -3.46
CA GLN A 105 -1.25 3.91 -4.05
C GLN A 105 -0.11 3.18 -4.77
N TYR A 106 0.77 3.93 -5.42
CA TYR A 106 1.88 3.39 -6.18
C TYR A 106 3.04 4.37 -6.28
N VAL A 107 4.22 3.83 -6.59
CA VAL A 107 5.41 4.60 -6.99
C VAL A 107 5.86 4.14 -8.35
N THR A 108 6.22 5.10 -9.22
CA THR A 108 6.78 4.82 -10.54
C THR A 108 8.24 5.25 -10.59
N GLY A 109 9.12 4.39 -11.09
CA GLY A 109 10.52 4.71 -11.24
C GLY A 109 11.43 3.51 -11.44
N LYS A 110 12.74 3.71 -11.29
CA LYS A 110 13.74 2.66 -11.43
C LYS A 110 14.13 2.11 -10.06
N VAL A 111 14.01 0.80 -9.88
CA VAL A 111 14.43 0.13 -8.64
C VAL A 111 15.95 0.18 -8.53
N ILE A 112 16.46 0.64 -7.38
CA ILE A 112 17.87 0.48 -7.01
C ILE A 112 18.00 -0.81 -6.24
N ILE A 113 18.98 -1.60 -6.65
CA ILE A 113 19.63 -2.54 -5.76
C ILE A 113 21.07 -2.12 -5.59
N ASP A 114 21.46 -1.96 -4.34
CA ASP A 114 22.81 -1.59 -4.00
C ASP A 114 23.77 -2.69 -4.45
N LYS A 115 24.71 -2.31 -5.33
CA LYS A 115 25.66 -3.23 -5.97
C LYS A 115 26.54 -3.95 -4.96
N GLU A 116 26.71 -3.39 -3.77
CA GLU A 116 27.46 -4.03 -2.68
C GLU A 116 26.77 -5.30 -2.17
N TYR A 117 25.44 -5.36 -2.22
CA TYR A 117 24.63 -6.51 -1.78
C TYR A 117 24.31 -7.49 -2.91
N LEU A 118 24.69 -7.16 -4.15
CA LEU A 118 24.40 -7.97 -5.32
C LEU A 118 24.93 -9.42 -5.23
N PRO A 119 26.16 -9.69 -4.74
CA PRO A 119 26.66 -11.06 -4.60
C PRO A 119 25.81 -11.90 -3.63
N GLU A 120 25.38 -11.30 -2.51
CA GLU A 120 24.55 -11.96 -1.50
C GLU A 120 23.14 -12.25 -2.04
N LEU A 121 22.53 -11.28 -2.74
CA LEU A 121 21.23 -11.46 -3.37
C LEU A 121 21.28 -12.57 -4.42
N ILE A 122 22.30 -12.60 -5.28
CA ILE A 122 22.50 -13.67 -6.27
C ILE A 122 22.63 -15.04 -5.59
N GLU A 123 23.32 -15.13 -4.46
CA GLU A 123 23.46 -16.38 -3.71
C GLU A 123 22.11 -16.83 -3.12
N LYS A 124 21.32 -15.91 -2.54
CA LYS A 124 19.97 -16.21 -2.02
C LYS A 124 18.99 -16.66 -3.11
N VAL A 125 19.04 -16.02 -4.28
CA VAL A 125 18.27 -16.44 -5.48
C VAL A 125 18.58 -17.89 -5.82
N LYS A 126 19.87 -18.24 -5.91
CA LYS A 126 20.32 -19.60 -6.26
C LYS A 126 19.85 -20.64 -5.25
N LEU A 127 19.83 -20.27 -3.97
CA LEU A 127 19.38 -21.14 -2.87
C LEU A 127 17.85 -21.17 -2.71
N LYS A 128 17.10 -20.39 -3.51
CA LYS A 128 15.63 -20.23 -3.42
C LYS A 128 15.15 -19.79 -2.04
N THR A 129 15.99 -19.07 -1.31
CA THR A 129 15.62 -18.38 -0.07
C THR A 129 15.06 -17.01 -0.40
N HIS A 130 13.93 -16.66 0.20
CA HIS A 130 13.22 -15.41 -0.05
C HIS A 130 13.46 -14.45 1.12
N ASN A 131 13.77 -13.19 0.81
CA ASN A 131 13.86 -12.12 1.80
C ASN A 131 12.80 -11.04 1.54
N ASP A 132 12.19 -10.57 2.62
CA ASP A 132 11.27 -9.43 2.64
C ASP A 132 12.01 -8.06 2.63
N GLY A 133 13.22 -8.02 2.08
CA GLY A 133 14.15 -6.90 2.27
C GLY A 133 13.65 -5.59 1.67
N VAL A 134 14.39 -4.53 1.96
CA VAL A 134 14.07 -3.16 1.56
C VAL A 134 14.40 -2.93 0.08
N ILE A 135 13.45 -2.31 -0.62
CA ILE A 135 13.52 -1.90 -2.02
C ILE A 135 13.56 -0.38 -2.08
N ARG A 136 14.50 0.16 -2.86
CA ARG A 136 14.72 1.61 -3.04
C ARG A 136 14.56 2.00 -4.51
N PHE A 137 14.41 3.30 -4.77
CA PHE A 137 14.25 3.84 -6.13
C PHE A 137 15.34 4.86 -6.48
N GLU A 138 15.88 4.83 -7.71
CA GLU A 138 16.94 5.74 -8.20
C GLU A 138 16.32 7.02 -8.73
N GLU A 139 15.42 6.81 -9.69
CA GLU A 139 14.73 7.82 -10.43
C GLU A 139 13.25 7.59 -10.22
N ILE A 140 12.58 8.58 -9.64
CA ILE A 140 11.14 8.54 -9.38
C ILE A 140 10.48 9.43 -10.42
N VAL A 141 9.63 8.81 -11.23
CA VAL A 141 8.91 9.45 -12.34
C VAL A 141 7.55 9.88 -11.81
N SER A 142 7.54 10.89 -10.94
CA SER A 142 6.31 11.53 -10.45
C SER A 142 6.58 13.00 -10.15
N ASP A 143 5.99 13.89 -10.94
CA ASP A 143 6.11 15.34 -10.73
C ASP A 143 5.27 15.83 -9.55
N GLU A 144 4.20 15.09 -9.20
CA GLU A 144 3.27 15.43 -8.12
C GLU A 144 3.81 15.06 -6.73
N MET A 145 4.76 14.13 -6.67
CA MET A 145 5.38 13.68 -5.43
C MET A 145 6.43 14.69 -4.93
N SER A 146 6.34 15.04 -3.64
CA SER A 146 7.25 16.01 -3.02
C SER A 146 8.69 15.47 -2.97
N ASP A 147 9.67 16.38 -2.97
CA ASP A 147 11.08 16.03 -2.89
C ASP A 147 11.43 15.27 -1.60
N GLU A 148 10.74 15.57 -0.49
CA GLU A 148 10.89 14.84 0.78
C GLU A 148 10.50 13.36 0.63
N ILE A 149 9.38 13.08 -0.03
CA ILE A 149 8.92 11.71 -0.27
C ILE A 149 9.87 10.98 -1.22
N LYS A 150 10.33 11.67 -2.27
CA LYS A 150 11.32 11.12 -3.21
C LYS A 150 12.62 10.73 -2.50
N GLU A 151 13.08 11.55 -1.56
CA GLU A 151 14.29 11.27 -0.80
C GLU A 151 14.10 10.11 0.18
N LYS A 152 12.94 10.01 0.84
CA LYS A 152 12.61 8.85 1.68
C LYS A 152 12.60 7.54 0.87
N LEU A 153 12.02 7.53 -0.32
CA LEU A 153 12.02 6.36 -1.21
C LEU A 153 13.43 5.96 -1.69
N ARG A 154 14.34 6.93 -1.84
CA ARG A 154 15.74 6.68 -2.20
C ARG A 154 16.54 6.09 -1.04
N THR A 155 16.32 6.58 0.17
CA THR A 155 17.16 6.28 1.34
C THR A 155 16.59 5.17 2.22
N GLU A 156 15.30 5.26 2.53
CA GLU A 156 14.58 4.33 3.40
C GLU A 156 13.90 3.21 2.61
N GLY A 157 13.26 3.53 1.48
CA GLY A 157 12.58 2.53 0.63
C GLY A 157 11.28 1.98 1.22
N PHE A 158 10.93 0.75 0.83
CA PHE A 158 9.79 -0.03 1.32
C PHE A 158 10.10 -1.53 1.31
N TYR A 159 9.36 -2.34 2.06
CA TYR A 159 9.56 -3.79 2.10
C TYR A 159 8.88 -4.51 0.93
N ALA A 160 9.46 -5.62 0.49
CA ALA A 160 8.91 -6.39 -0.64
C ALA A 160 7.50 -6.95 -0.36
N SER A 161 7.20 -7.24 0.90
CA SER A 161 5.89 -7.69 1.40
C SER A 161 4.81 -6.61 1.34
N GLU A 162 5.19 -5.36 1.12
CA GLU A 162 4.25 -4.25 0.96
C GLU A 162 3.74 -4.12 -0.48
N ILE A 163 4.30 -4.89 -1.41
CA ILE A 163 3.92 -4.88 -2.84
C ILE A 163 2.68 -5.76 -3.07
N ASP A 164 1.66 -5.17 -3.69
CA ASP A 164 0.49 -5.90 -4.18
C ASP A 164 0.76 -6.49 -5.58
N HIS A 165 1.20 -5.63 -6.51
CA HIS A 165 1.58 -6.01 -7.87
C HIS A 165 2.51 -4.97 -8.50
N ILE A 166 3.07 -5.34 -9.65
CA ILE A 166 4.06 -4.54 -10.37
C ILE A 166 3.66 -4.44 -11.84
N GLU A 167 3.63 -3.22 -12.36
CA GLU A 167 3.38 -2.93 -13.76
C GLU A 167 4.68 -2.49 -14.47
N ASN A 168 5.04 -3.22 -15.52
CA ASN A 168 6.17 -2.85 -16.38
C ASN A 168 5.74 -1.74 -17.35
N LEU A 169 6.39 -0.58 -17.26
CA LEU A 169 6.21 0.49 -18.23
C LEU A 169 7.16 0.25 -19.41
N ARG A 170 6.60 0.19 -20.62
CA ARG A 170 7.34 -0.04 -21.88
C ARG A 170 8.01 1.22 -22.37
#